data_AF-A0A533SF50-F1
#
_entry.id   AF-A0A533SF50-F1
#
_cell.length_a   1.000
_cell.length_b   1.000
_cell.length_c   1.000
_cell.angle_alpha   90.00
_cell.angle_beta   90.00
_cell.angle_gamma   90.00
#
_symmetry.space_group_name_H-M   'P 1'
#
loop_
_entity.id
_entity.type
_entity.pdbx_description
1 polymer ?
#
loop_
_entity_poly.entity_id
_entity_poly.type
_entity_poly.pdbx_seq_one_letter_code
_entity_poly.pdbx_strand_id
1 'polypeptide(L)'
;MNTPPSAEKLNILTTPLSLRGWPKWLVYLVAVLGLIYVLNPTAGLLELLPDNLPIVGNLDDGAAFMMVWYGLVEFFEGRKTRGA
;
A
#
# COMPACT_ATOMS: atom_id res chain seq x y z
N MET A 1 36.99 2.51 17.62
CA MET A 1 36.34 1.87 16.45
C MET A 1 34.96 2.48 16.32
N ASN A 2 34.77 3.33 15.32
CA ASN A 2 33.46 3.93 15.04
C ASN A 2 32.67 2.88 14.25
N THR A 3 31.87 2.08 14.94
CA THR A 3 30.86 1.24 14.29
C THR A 3 29.97 2.15 13.45
N PRO A 4 29.86 1.96 12.13
CA PRO A 4 28.87 2.71 11.35
C PRO A 4 27.48 2.44 11.96
N PRO A 5 26.56 3.43 11.96
CA PRO A 5 25.20 3.21 12.42
C PRO A 5 24.66 2.00 11.68
N SER A 6 24.26 0.98 12.45
CA SER A 6 23.65 -0.25 11.95
C SER A 6 22.63 0.14 10.89
N ALA A 7 22.86 -0.27 9.63
CA ALA A 7 21.92 -0.07 8.55
C ALA A 7 20.55 -0.55 9.04
N GLU A 8 19.70 0.40 9.41
CA GLU A 8 18.43 0.17 10.07
C GLU A 8 17.62 -0.69 9.11
N LYS A 9 17.35 -1.95 9.49
CA LYS A 9 16.63 -2.90 8.62
C LYS A 9 15.31 -2.24 8.22
N LEU A 10 15.21 -1.82 6.95
CA LEU A 10 13.99 -1.25 6.41
C LEU A 10 12.89 -2.30 6.56
N ASN A 11 11.95 -2.07 7.48
CA ASN A 11 10.83 -2.97 7.67
C ASN A 11 9.93 -2.90 6.44
N ILE A 12 9.70 -4.06 5.80
CA ILE A 12 8.94 -4.19 4.56
C ILE A 12 7.57 -3.50 4.68
N LEU A 13 6.91 -3.64 5.82
CA LEU A 13 5.53 -3.20 5.99
C LEU A 13 5.36 -1.77 6.48
N THR A 14 6.39 -1.16 7.08
CA THR A 14 6.25 0.15 7.74
C THR A 14 7.16 1.23 7.17
N THR A 15 8.11 0.89 6.30
CA THR A 15 8.89 1.91 5.59
C THR A 15 8.07 2.47 4.43
N PRO A 16 7.88 3.80 4.34
CA PRO A 16 7.25 4.46 3.21
C PRO A 16 7.89 4.06 1.89
N LEU A 17 7.06 3.88 0.86
CA LEU A 17 7.55 3.53 -0.48
C LEU A 17 8.36 4.68 -1.09
N SER A 18 8.11 5.93 -0.69
CA SER A 18 8.91 7.06 -1.15
C SER A 18 10.36 7.03 -0.70
N LEU A 19 10.64 6.47 0.47
CA LEU A 19 12.02 6.23 0.93
C LEU A 19 12.70 5.11 0.13
N ARG A 20 11.93 4.27 -0.57
CA ARG A 20 12.42 3.22 -1.46
C ARG A 20 12.54 3.70 -2.92
N GLY A 21 12.35 4.99 -3.18
CA GLY A 21 12.48 5.59 -4.51
C GLY A 21 11.18 5.73 -5.30
N TRP A 22 10.02 5.36 -4.72
CA TRP A 22 8.74 5.53 -5.40
C TRP A 22 8.22 6.97 -5.30
N PRO A 23 7.68 7.56 -6.37
CA PRO A 23 7.13 8.91 -6.28
C PRO A 23 5.85 8.92 -5.43
N LYS A 24 5.74 9.87 -4.49
CA LYS A 24 4.60 9.97 -3.54
C LYS A 24 3.23 10.02 -4.22
N TRP A 25 3.11 10.74 -5.34
CA TRP A 25 1.86 10.83 -6.09
C TRP A 25 1.39 9.46 -6.59
N LEU A 26 2.32 8.58 -6.97
CA LEU A 26 2.02 7.24 -7.45
C LEU A 26 1.57 6.34 -6.29
N VAL A 27 2.20 6.46 -5.13
CA VAL A 27 1.79 5.75 -3.91
C VAL A 27 0.35 6.10 -3.54
N TYR A 28 0.00 7.40 -3.55
CA TYR A 28 -1.37 7.82 -3.27
C TYR A 28 -2.37 7.43 -4.36
N LEU A 29 -1.99 7.51 -5.63
CA LEU A 29 -2.85 7.08 -6.74
C LEU A 29 -3.23 5.60 -6.58
N VAL A 30 -2.22 4.75 -6.35
CA VAL A 30 -2.40 3.31 -6.19
C VAL A 30 -3.21 2.99 -4.92
N ALA A 31 -2.98 3.72 -3.82
CA ALA A 31 -3.79 3.58 -2.60
C ALA A 31 -5.27 3.93 -2.82
N VAL A 32 -5.57 4.98 -3.59
CA VAL A 32 -6.97 5.34 -3.94
C VAL A 32 -7.61 4.27 -4.82
N LEU A 33 -6.87 3.73 -5.79
CA LEU A 33 -7.36 2.61 -6.62
C LEU A 33 -7.67 1.38 -5.76
N GLY A 34 -6.76 1.01 -4.85
CA GLY A 34 -6.99 -0.07 -3.89
C GLY A 34 -8.19 0.18 -3.00
N LEU A 35 -8.41 1.42 -2.54
CA LEU A 35 -9.57 1.78 -1.73
C LEU A 35 -10.87 1.66 -2.52
N ILE A 36 -10.92 2.13 -3.77
CA ILE A 36 -12.09 1.98 -4.65
C ILE A 36 -12.39 0.49 -4.89
N TYR A 37 -11.35 -0.32 -5.10
CA TYR A 37 -11.48 -1.76 -5.27
C TYR A 37 -12.07 -2.44 -4.03
N VAL A 38 -11.44 -2.24 -2.86
CA VAL A 38 -11.88 -2.83 -1.58
C VAL A 38 -13.29 -2.37 -1.19
N LEU A 39 -13.64 -1.11 -1.46
CA LEU A 39 -14.98 -0.61 -1.17
C LEU A 39 -16.05 -1.19 -2.10
N ASN A 40 -15.63 -1.75 -3.25
CA ASN A 40 -16.51 -2.32 -4.28
C ASN A 40 -17.83 -1.53 -4.40
N PRO A 41 -17.77 -0.23 -4.75
CA PRO A 41 -18.94 0.66 -4.68
C PRO A 41 -20.07 0.23 -5.65
N THR A 42 -19.75 -0.65 -6.59
CA THR A 42 -20.67 -1.28 -7.55
C THR A 42 -21.36 -2.53 -7.02
N ALA A 43 -21.02 -3.03 -5.82
CA ALA A 43 -21.66 -4.16 -5.14
C ALA A 43 -21.89 -5.41 -6.03
N GLY A 44 -20.98 -5.72 -6.95
CA GLY A 44 -21.13 -6.86 -7.87
C GLY A 44 -22.05 -6.64 -9.08
N LEU A 45 -22.52 -5.42 -9.37
CA LEU A 45 -23.39 -5.15 -10.53
C LEU A 45 -22.71 -5.30 -11.91
N LEU A 46 -21.38 -5.48 -11.96
CA LEU A 46 -20.58 -5.67 -13.18
C LEU A 46 -19.65 -6.90 -13.04
N GLU A 47 -20.17 -8.04 -12.58
CA GLU A 47 -19.44 -9.33 -12.54
C GLU A 47 -19.08 -9.80 -13.97
N LEU A 48 -17.96 -9.30 -14.51
CA LEU A 48 -17.36 -9.76 -15.78
C LEU A 48 -16.41 -10.96 -15.58
N LEU A 49 -16.00 -11.26 -14.35
CA LEU A 49 -15.22 -12.45 -13.98
C LEU A 49 -15.92 -13.24 -12.87
N PRO A 50 -15.93 -14.58 -12.92
CA PRO A 50 -16.47 -15.41 -11.86
C PRO A 50 -15.48 -15.48 -10.67
N ASP A 51 -15.80 -14.79 -9.57
CA ASP A 51 -15.06 -14.73 -8.29
C ASP A 51 -15.06 -16.06 -7.48
N ASN A 52 -15.43 -17.18 -8.09
CA ASN A 52 -15.69 -18.44 -7.41
C ASN A 52 -14.44 -19.33 -7.31
N LEU A 53 -13.25 -18.85 -7.69
CA LEU A 53 -12.01 -19.62 -7.61
C LEU A 53 -11.32 -19.35 -6.26
N PRO A 54 -11.32 -20.32 -5.32
CA PRO A 54 -10.94 -20.14 -3.91
C PRO A 54 -9.47 -19.75 -3.66
N ILE A 55 -8.67 -19.54 -4.71
CA ILE A 55 -7.23 -19.24 -4.63
C ILE A 55 -6.88 -17.90 -5.30
N VAL A 56 -7.64 -17.45 -6.29
CA VAL A 56 -7.25 -16.30 -7.14
C VAL A 56 -8.10 -15.06 -6.85
N GLY A 57 -9.39 -15.21 -6.54
CA GLY A 57 -10.32 -14.09 -6.33
C GLY A 57 -10.32 -13.43 -4.94
N ASN A 58 -9.44 -13.85 -4.01
CA ASN A 58 -9.24 -13.16 -2.71
C ASN A 58 -7.82 -12.61 -2.54
N LEU A 59 -6.92 -12.93 -3.48
CA LEU A 59 -5.50 -12.51 -3.41
C LEU A 59 -5.32 -11.10 -3.97
N ASP A 60 -6.08 -10.78 -5.00
CA ASP A 60 -6.30 -9.44 -5.55
C ASP A 60 -6.89 -8.48 -4.52
N ASP A 61 -7.85 -8.92 -3.70
CA ASP A 61 -8.33 -8.17 -2.54
C ASP A 61 -7.20 -7.88 -1.56
N GLY A 62 -6.39 -8.89 -1.22
CA GLY A 62 -5.20 -8.72 -0.39
C GLY A 62 -4.21 -7.71 -0.99
N ALA A 63 -4.01 -7.71 -2.31
CA ALA A 63 -3.17 -6.73 -2.99
C ALA A 63 -3.76 -5.31 -2.88
N ALA A 64 -5.07 -5.16 -3.07
CA ALA A 64 -5.75 -3.88 -2.91
C ALA A 64 -5.65 -3.34 -1.48
N PHE A 65 -5.78 -4.20 -0.47
CA PHE A 65 -5.51 -3.84 0.93
C PHE A 65 -4.07 -3.37 1.14
N MET A 66 -3.08 -4.04 0.53
CA MET A 66 -1.68 -3.61 0.62
C MET A 66 -1.46 -2.24 -0.03
N MET A 67 -2.14 -1.96 -1.15
CA MET A 67 -2.10 -0.64 -1.78
C MET A 67 -2.60 0.45 -0.84
N VAL A 68 -3.75 0.23 -0.19
CA VAL A 68 -4.30 1.15 0.82
C VAL A 68 -3.33 1.31 2.00
N TRP A 69 -2.80 0.20 2.50
CA TRP A 69 -1.87 0.16 3.63
C TRP A 69 -0.62 1.04 3.38
N TYR A 70 0.04 0.89 2.23
CA TYR A 70 1.22 1.71 1.91
C TYR A 70 0.88 3.19 1.74
N GLY A 71 -0.32 3.52 1.26
CA GLY A 71 -0.81 4.91 1.23
C GLY A 71 -0.94 5.51 2.63
N LEU A 72 -1.44 4.74 3.60
CA LEU A 72 -1.54 5.16 5.00
C LEU A 72 -0.16 5.32 5.63
N VAL A 73 0.75 4.37 5.42
CA VAL A 73 2.14 4.46 5.90
C VAL A 73 2.82 5.72 5.35
N GLU A 74 2.70 5.96 4.04
CA GLU A 74 3.25 7.15 3.39
C GLU A 74 2.70 8.46 4.00
N PHE A 75 1.40 8.47 4.31
CA PHE A 75 0.72 9.62 4.90
C PHE A 75 1.15 9.90 6.36
N PHE A 76 1.22 8.87 7.20
CA PHE A 76 1.59 9.03 8.61
C PHE A 76 3.08 9.33 8.79
N GLU A 77 3.96 8.62 8.09
CA GLU A 77 5.41 8.87 8.15
C GLU A 77 5.80 10.18 7.46
N GLY A 78 5.13 10.53 6.36
CA GLY A 78 5.35 11.81 5.68
C GLY A 78 5.02 13.04 6.53
N ARG A 79 4.16 12.90 7.55
CA ARG A 79 3.90 13.93 8.57
C ARG A 79 5.02 14.02 9.60
N LYS A 80 5.56 12.87 10.01
CA LYS A 80 6.66 12.77 10.98
C LYS A 80 7.93 13.48 10.50
N THR A 81 8.25 13.35 9.20
CA THR A 81 9.42 14.02 8.60
C THR A 81 9.25 15.54 8.40
N ARG A 82 8.02 16.06 8.43
CA ARG A 82 7.76 17.51 8.28
C ARG A 82 7.70 18.27 9.60
N GLY A 83 7.64 17.56 10.73
CA GLY A 83 7.58 18.14 12.07
C GLY A 83 8.90 18.11 12.86
N ALA A 84 9.99 17.67 12.23
CA ALA A 84 11.36 17.69 12.77
C ALA A 84 12.21 18.65 11.93
#